data_AF-A0A6B3LRC1-F1
#
_entry.id   AF-A0A6B3LRC1-F1
#
_cell.length_a   1.000
_cell.length_b   1.000
_cell.length_c   1.000
_cell.angle_alpha   90.00
_cell.angle_beta   90.00
_cell.angle_gamma   90.00
#
_symmetry.space_group_name_H-M   'P 1'
#
loop_
_entity.id
_entity.type
_entity.pdbx_description
1 polymer ?
#
loop_
_entity_poly.entity_id
_entity_poly.type
_entity_poly.pdbx_seq_one_letter_code
_entity_poly.pdbx_strand_id
1 'polypeptide(L)'
;MDSLKYWFFAMYGVTILVAIGIASWSIAKREKKIAHLQTDLKKKLTAKFVLSGKDVVLFGRSYNLSPQNSRLALYRVYKDIESAEEFEELKKLVQDIQKEEPFDTMPDEVKPSLLRLSELADQSKSDSDRHILTPITNILTKYQELLEEQKKTRKQANIAYMFTIVSFVVGSVSLYYAISAPTASEIATQLQSMLK
;
A
#
# COMPACT_ATOMS: atom_id res chain seq x y z
N MET A 1 -10.06 -29.06 29.72
CA MET A 1 -9.06 -27.97 29.60
C MET A 1 -8.30 -28.02 28.28
N ASP A 2 -8.01 -29.19 27.71
CA ASP A 2 -7.24 -29.30 26.45
C ASP A 2 -8.03 -28.93 25.19
N SER A 3 -9.33 -29.24 25.11
CA SER A 3 -10.19 -28.85 23.98
C SER A 3 -10.22 -27.33 23.73
N LEU A 4 -10.11 -26.54 24.80
CA LEU A 4 -10.17 -25.09 24.77
C LEU A 4 -8.84 -24.48 24.25
N LYS A 5 -7.70 -25.12 24.56
CA LYS A 5 -6.39 -24.76 23.98
C LYS A 5 -6.34 -25.05 22.48
N TYR A 6 -6.83 -26.22 22.05
CA TYR A 6 -6.91 -26.55 20.62
C TYR A 6 -7.82 -25.60 19.85
N TRP A 7 -8.92 -25.14 20.46
CA TRP A 7 -9.80 -24.14 19.84
C TRP A 7 -9.11 -22.79 19.66
N PHE A 8 -8.34 -22.32 20.65
CA PHE A 8 -7.54 -21.10 20.52
C PHE A 8 -6.44 -21.21 19.45
N PHE A 9 -5.70 -22.32 19.41
CA PHE A 9 -4.69 -22.55 18.38
C PHE A 9 -5.31 -22.65 16.97
N ALA A 10 -6.46 -23.31 16.83
CA ALA A 10 -7.20 -23.38 15.57
C ALA A 10 -7.67 -21.99 15.13
N MET A 11 -8.22 -21.19 16.04
CA MET A 11 -8.63 -19.82 15.76
C MET A 11 -7.44 -18.94 15.31
N TYR A 12 -6.28 -19.08 15.95
CA TYR A 12 -5.06 -18.37 15.56
C TYR A 12 -4.52 -18.82 14.19
N GLY A 13 -4.58 -20.12 13.89
CA GLY A 13 -4.20 -20.64 12.57
C GLY A 13 -5.10 -20.12 11.45
N VAL A 14 -6.42 -20.06 11.70
CA VAL A 14 -7.40 -19.55 10.74
C VAL A 14 -7.20 -18.04 10.49
N THR A 15 -6.94 -17.23 11.52
CA THR A 15 -6.70 -15.79 11.32
C THR A 15 -5.44 -15.51 10.51
N ILE A 16 -4.36 -16.26 10.73
CA ILE A 16 -3.12 -16.16 9.95
C ILE A 16 -3.38 -16.54 8.48
N LEU A 17 -4.09 -17.65 8.23
CA LEU A 17 -4.41 -18.08 6.87
C LEU A 17 -5.29 -17.06 6.12
N VAL A 18 -6.27 -16.47 6.80
CA VAL A 18 -7.12 -15.41 6.23
C VAL A 18 -6.27 -14.17 5.93
N ALA A 19 -5.37 -13.77 6.81
CA ALA A 19 -4.48 -12.63 6.58
C ALA A 19 -3.56 -12.83 5.36
N ILE A 20 -2.98 -14.03 5.22
CA ILE A 20 -2.15 -14.40 4.05
C ILE A 20 -2.99 -14.41 2.78
N GLY A 21 -4.21 -14.96 2.83
CA GLY A 21 -5.13 -14.96 1.69
C GLY A 21 -5.50 -13.56 1.20
N ILE A 22 -5.82 -12.66 2.13
CA ILE A 22 -6.13 -11.25 1.82
C ILE A 22 -4.91 -10.53 1.23
N ALA A 23 -3.71 -10.74 1.81
CA ALA A 23 -2.48 -10.14 1.31
C ALA A 23 -2.17 -10.61 -0.12
N SER A 24 -2.27 -11.92 -0.36
CA SER A 24 -2.01 -12.53 -1.68
C SER A 24 -3.01 -12.05 -2.73
N TRP A 25 -4.29 -11.96 -2.38
CA TRP A 25 -5.34 -11.45 -3.27
C TRP A 25 -5.14 -9.96 -3.61
N SER A 26 -4.73 -9.15 -2.63
CA SER A 26 -4.41 -7.74 -2.84
C SER A 26 -3.26 -7.55 -3.85
N ILE A 27 -2.20 -8.35 -3.71
CA ILE A 27 -1.06 -8.34 -4.64
C ILE A 27 -1.51 -8.76 -6.05
N ALA A 28 -2.23 -9.87 -6.17
CA ALA A 28 -2.70 -10.37 -7.45
C ALA A 28 -3.63 -9.38 -8.17
N LYS A 29 -4.52 -8.70 -7.42
CA LYS A 29 -5.42 -7.68 -7.97
C LYS A 29 -4.66 -6.45 -8.46
N ARG A 30 -3.61 -6.04 -7.76
CA ARG A 30 -2.73 -4.94 -8.19
C ARG A 30 -1.99 -5.31 -9.48
N GLU A 31 -1.45 -6.51 -9.58
CA GLU A 31 -0.77 -6.97 -10.80
C GLU A 31 -1.68 -7.01 -12.01
N LYS A 32 -2.93 -7.50 -11.86
CA LYS A 32 -3.91 -7.45 -12.95
C LYS A 32 -4.16 -6.02 -13.46
N LYS A 33 -4.26 -5.04 -12.55
CA LYS A 33 -4.45 -3.63 -12.92
C LYS A 33 -3.25 -3.06 -13.67
N ILE A 34 -2.03 -3.40 -13.26
CA ILE A 34 -0.80 -2.99 -13.94
C ILE A 34 -0.76 -3.61 -15.35
N ALA A 35 -1.11 -4.89 -15.49
CA ALA A 35 -1.18 -5.56 -16.78
C ALA A 35 -2.24 -4.94 -17.73
N HIS A 36 -3.39 -4.52 -17.21
CA HIS A 36 -4.39 -3.78 -17.98
C HIS A 36 -3.85 -2.44 -18.48
N LEU A 37 -3.20 -1.66 -17.60
CA LEU A 37 -2.57 -0.41 -17.98
C LEU A 37 -1.46 -0.63 -19.04
N GLN A 38 -0.64 -1.67 -18.89
CA GLN A 38 0.39 -2.06 -19.86
C GLN A 38 -0.24 -2.32 -21.24
N THR A 39 -1.36 -3.04 -21.28
CA THR A 39 -2.06 -3.35 -22.53
C THR A 39 -2.60 -2.10 -23.21
N ASP A 40 -3.18 -1.17 -22.44
CA ASP A 40 -3.72 0.07 -22.98
C ASP A 40 -2.64 1.05 -23.43
N LEU A 41 -1.53 1.14 -22.69
CA LEU A 41 -0.37 1.92 -23.10
C LEU A 41 0.16 1.39 -24.43
N LYS A 42 0.35 0.08 -24.57
CA LYS A 42 0.79 -0.56 -25.82
C LYS A 42 -0.16 -0.22 -26.98
N LYS A 43 -1.47 -0.34 -26.79
CA LYS A 43 -2.47 0.04 -27.81
C LYS A 43 -2.37 1.51 -28.23
N LYS A 44 -2.22 2.43 -27.27
CA LYS A 44 -2.12 3.88 -27.54
C LYS A 44 -0.83 4.24 -28.27
N LEU A 45 0.27 3.55 -27.97
CA LEU A 45 1.57 3.70 -28.64
C LEU A 45 1.51 3.19 -30.08
N THR A 46 0.95 2.00 -30.31
CA THR A 46 0.74 1.48 -31.67
C THR A 46 -0.19 2.37 -32.49
N ALA A 47 -1.14 3.05 -31.84
CA ALA A 47 -2.01 4.06 -32.46
C ALA A 47 -1.33 5.44 -32.67
N LYS A 48 -0.02 5.55 -32.40
CA LYS A 48 0.79 6.77 -32.55
C LYS A 48 0.27 7.99 -31.76
N PHE A 49 -0.34 7.78 -30.59
CA PHE A 49 -0.66 8.89 -29.69
C PHE A 49 0.64 9.43 -29.07
N VAL A 50 0.81 10.75 -29.13
CA VAL A 50 1.86 11.44 -28.36
C VAL A 50 1.45 11.45 -26.89
N LEU A 51 2.07 10.59 -26.09
CA LEU A 51 1.82 10.49 -24.66
C LEU A 51 2.84 11.33 -23.89
N SER A 52 2.38 12.06 -22.87
CA SER A 52 3.26 12.70 -21.89
C SER A 52 3.38 11.88 -20.61
N GLY A 53 4.39 12.16 -19.79
CA GLY A 53 4.55 11.53 -18.47
C GLY A 53 3.35 11.71 -17.55
N LYS A 54 2.69 12.88 -17.63
CA LYS A 54 1.45 13.17 -16.90
C LYS A 54 0.29 12.28 -17.33
N ASP A 55 0.17 12.00 -18.64
CA ASP A 55 -0.90 11.15 -19.17
C ASP A 55 -0.78 9.70 -18.66
N VAL A 56 0.44 9.18 -18.57
CA VAL A 56 0.72 7.84 -18.02
C VAL A 56 0.25 7.75 -16.56
N VAL A 57 0.52 8.77 -15.76
CA VAL A 57 0.06 8.84 -14.37
C VAL A 57 -1.46 9.01 -14.30
N LEU A 58 -2.06 9.80 -15.19
CA LEU A 58 -3.51 10.01 -15.25
C LEU A 58 -4.26 8.72 -15.62
N PHE A 59 -3.76 7.97 -16.60
CA PHE A 59 -4.30 6.66 -16.94
C PHE A 59 -4.12 5.66 -15.79
N GLY A 60 -2.99 5.68 -15.11
CA GLY A 60 -2.82 4.84 -13.93
C GLY A 60 -3.80 5.17 -12.80
N ARG A 61 -4.12 6.46 -12.60
CA ARG A 61 -5.15 6.89 -11.65
C ARG A 61 -6.53 6.32 -12.00
N SER A 62 -6.90 6.18 -13.27
CA SER A 62 -8.18 5.53 -13.65
C SER A 62 -8.23 4.04 -13.28
N TYR A 63 -7.08 3.38 -13.19
CA TYR A 63 -6.95 2.01 -12.67
C TYR A 63 -6.79 1.93 -11.14
N ASN A 64 -6.84 3.09 -10.46
CA ASN A 64 -6.55 3.24 -9.03
C ASN A 64 -5.15 2.69 -8.69
N LEU A 65 -4.17 3.04 -9.51
CA LEU A 65 -2.74 2.79 -9.32
C LEU A 65 -2.05 4.08 -8.80
N SER A 66 -0.98 3.90 -8.03
CA SER A 66 -0.11 5.02 -7.64
C SER A 66 0.75 5.48 -8.84
N PRO A 67 1.31 6.71 -8.81
CA PRO A 67 2.25 7.18 -9.83
C PRO A 67 3.38 6.17 -10.08
N GLN A 68 3.99 5.61 -9.03
CA GLN A 68 5.05 4.61 -9.17
C GLN A 68 4.58 3.35 -9.92
N ASN A 69 3.38 2.85 -9.62
CA ASN A 69 2.81 1.68 -10.31
C ASN A 69 2.49 1.95 -11.78
N SER A 70 2.09 3.18 -12.07
CA SER A 70 1.76 3.63 -13.42
C SER A 70 3.01 3.66 -14.30
N ARG A 71 4.11 4.13 -13.72
CA ARG A 71 5.45 4.13 -14.35
C ARG A 71 6.03 2.74 -14.48
N LEU A 72 5.82 1.87 -13.48
CA LEU A 72 6.20 0.46 -13.59
C LEU A 72 5.53 -0.22 -14.78
N ALA A 73 4.26 0.09 -15.07
CA ALA A 73 3.59 -0.40 -16.27
C ALA A 73 4.30 0.09 -17.54
N LEU A 74 4.67 1.38 -17.61
CA LEU A 74 5.44 1.93 -18.72
C LEU A 74 6.81 1.27 -18.86
N TYR A 75 7.54 1.04 -17.77
CA TYR A 75 8.84 0.36 -17.82
C TYR A 75 8.72 -1.09 -18.30
N ARG A 76 7.62 -1.77 -17.99
CA ARG A 76 7.33 -3.08 -18.57
C ARG A 76 7.08 -2.98 -20.07
N VAL A 77 6.30 -2.00 -20.53
CA VAL A 77 6.12 -1.74 -21.96
C VAL A 77 7.47 -1.45 -22.64
N TYR A 78 8.32 -0.62 -22.03
CA TYR A 78 9.65 -0.28 -22.52
C TYR A 78 10.54 -1.51 -22.69
N LYS A 79 10.52 -2.39 -21.68
CA LYS A 79 11.29 -3.64 -21.67
C LYS A 79 10.79 -4.64 -22.73
N ASP A 80 9.50 -4.62 -23.05
CA ASP A 80 8.85 -5.58 -23.97
C ASP A 80 8.73 -5.05 -25.43
N ILE A 81 9.40 -3.95 -25.77
CA ILE A 81 9.40 -3.38 -27.13
C ILE A 81 10.41 -4.09 -28.03
N GLU A 82 10.00 -4.36 -29.28
CA GLU A 82 10.83 -5.05 -30.28
C GLU A 82 11.15 -4.15 -31.50
N SER A 83 10.41 -3.06 -31.69
CA SER A 83 10.59 -2.11 -32.81
C SER A 83 11.53 -0.97 -32.43
N ALA A 84 12.50 -0.67 -33.31
CA ALA A 84 13.47 0.43 -33.12
C ALA A 84 12.82 1.82 -33.13
N GLU A 85 11.75 2.01 -33.92
CA GLU A 85 10.98 3.27 -33.95
C GLU A 85 10.24 3.50 -32.63
N GLU A 86 9.52 2.47 -32.14
CA GLU A 86 8.78 2.52 -30.88
C GLU A 86 9.72 2.70 -29.69
N PHE A 87 10.93 2.12 -29.77
CA PHE A 87 11.95 2.25 -28.73
C PHE A 87 12.40 3.69 -28.52
N GLU A 88 12.72 4.44 -29.58
CA GLU A 88 13.19 5.83 -29.42
C GLU A 88 12.08 6.78 -28.96
N GLU A 89 10.83 6.56 -29.38
CA GLU A 89 9.69 7.31 -28.84
C GLU A 89 9.49 7.03 -27.35
N LEU A 90 9.52 5.76 -26.94
CA LEU A 90 9.32 5.40 -25.55
C LEU A 90 10.49 5.82 -24.66
N LYS A 91 11.71 5.79 -25.19
CA LYS A 91 12.91 6.23 -24.49
C LYS A 91 12.84 7.71 -24.12
N LYS A 92 12.33 8.58 -25.01
CA LYS A 92 12.06 9.99 -24.68
C LYS A 92 11.04 10.11 -23.56
N LEU A 93 9.94 9.37 -23.64
CA LEU A 93 8.90 9.38 -22.60
C LEU A 93 9.42 8.88 -21.25
N VAL A 94 10.27 7.84 -21.24
CA VAL A 94 10.94 7.32 -20.05
C VAL A 94 11.90 8.36 -19.46
N GLN A 95 12.69 9.04 -20.30
CA GLN A 95 13.60 10.09 -19.85
C GLN A 95 12.85 11.28 -19.23
N ASP A 96 11.71 11.68 -19.80
CA ASP A 96 10.88 12.75 -19.25
C ASP A 96 10.30 12.35 -17.88
N ILE A 97 9.83 11.12 -17.75
CA ILE A 97 9.33 10.59 -16.47
C ILE A 97 10.44 10.50 -15.42
N GLN A 98 11.66 10.10 -15.80
CA GLN A 98 12.80 10.01 -14.87
C GLN A 98 13.21 11.38 -14.31
N LYS A 99 12.99 12.48 -15.05
CA LYS A 99 13.20 13.83 -14.51
C LYS A 99 12.14 14.23 -13.49
N GLU A 100 10.92 13.70 -13.63
CA GLU A 100 9.84 13.94 -12.68
C GLU A 100 9.87 13.01 -11.45
N GLU A 101 10.56 11.86 -11.53
CA GLU A 101 10.71 10.88 -10.44
C GLU A 101 11.19 11.44 -9.10
N PRO A 102 12.22 12.29 -9.04
CA PRO A 102 12.72 12.85 -7.78
C PRO A 102 11.68 13.67 -7.02
N PHE A 103 10.62 14.11 -7.71
CA PHE A 103 9.59 15.00 -7.17
C PHE A 103 8.21 14.33 -7.08
N ASP A 104 8.13 13.01 -7.20
CA ASP A 104 6.84 12.31 -7.20
C ASP A 104 6.13 12.33 -5.87
N THR A 105 6.92 12.31 -4.81
CA THR A 105 6.51 12.49 -3.43
C THR A 105 6.48 13.98 -3.06
N MET A 106 6.13 14.86 -4.00
CA MET A 106 5.98 16.29 -3.72
C MET A 106 4.52 16.70 -3.90
N PRO A 107 4.01 17.63 -3.08
CA PRO A 107 2.67 18.20 -3.31
C PRO A 107 2.57 18.86 -4.69
N ASP A 108 1.39 18.78 -5.30
CA ASP A 108 1.13 19.28 -6.66
C ASP A 108 1.40 20.80 -6.78
N GLU A 109 1.33 21.53 -5.66
CA GLU A 109 1.62 22.97 -5.58
C GLU A 109 3.12 23.28 -5.69
N VAL A 110 3.98 22.38 -5.22
CA VAL A 110 5.42 22.62 -5.07
C VAL A 110 6.20 21.98 -6.22
N LYS A 111 5.68 20.88 -6.79
CA LYS A 111 6.31 20.10 -7.86
C LYS A 111 6.71 20.94 -9.09
N PRO A 112 5.87 21.85 -9.64
CA PRO A 112 6.26 22.67 -10.79
C PRO A 112 7.43 23.61 -10.49
N SER A 113 7.46 24.16 -9.26
CA SER A 113 8.52 25.05 -8.81
C SER A 113 9.85 24.31 -8.66
N LEU A 114 9.82 23.09 -8.11
CA LEU A 114 11.02 22.25 -7.95
C LEU A 114 11.58 21.77 -9.29
N LEU A 115 10.72 21.37 -10.22
CA LEU A 115 11.14 21.02 -11.58
C LEU A 115 11.84 22.18 -12.27
N ARG A 116 11.25 23.39 -12.21
CA ARG A 116 11.84 24.59 -12.80
C ARG A 116 13.17 24.96 -12.15
N LEU A 117 13.28 24.83 -10.84
CA LEU A 117 14.54 25.05 -10.13
C LEU A 117 15.59 24.02 -10.52
N SER A 118 15.20 22.76 -10.75
CA SER A 118 16.11 21.70 -11.18
C SER A 118 16.67 21.98 -12.57
N GLU A 119 15.82 22.44 -13.49
CA GLU A 119 16.26 22.83 -14.83
C GLU A 119 17.23 24.03 -14.79
N LEU A 120 16.97 25.01 -13.92
CA LEU A 120 17.85 26.17 -13.72
C LEU A 120 19.20 25.76 -13.10
N ALA A 121 19.18 24.81 -12.15
CA ALA A 121 20.37 24.25 -11.53
C ALA A 121 21.22 23.45 -12.54
N ASP A 122 20.58 22.66 -13.43
CA ASP A 122 21.26 21.88 -14.46
C ASP A 122 21.91 22.75 -15.54
N GLN A 123 21.32 23.92 -15.82
CA GLN A 123 21.86 24.92 -16.74
C GLN A 123 22.96 25.80 -16.12
N SER A 124 23.18 25.71 -14.80
CA SER A 124 24.26 26.45 -14.15
C SER A 124 25.63 25.89 -14.55
N LYS A 125 26.62 26.79 -14.63
CA LYS A 125 28.03 26.42 -14.89
C LYS A 125 28.75 25.88 -13.64
N SER A 126 28.14 26.01 -12.46
CA SER A 126 28.74 25.54 -11.21
C SER A 126 28.18 24.19 -10.81
N ASP A 127 29.05 23.19 -10.61
CA ASP A 127 28.65 21.86 -10.13
C ASP A 127 28.02 21.92 -8.72
N SER A 128 28.32 22.95 -7.92
CA SER A 128 27.65 23.16 -6.63
C SER A 128 26.14 23.38 -6.79
N ASP A 129 25.73 24.01 -7.89
CA ASP A 129 24.36 24.47 -8.08
C ASP A 129 23.43 23.30 -8.45
N ARG A 130 24.00 22.24 -9.04
CA ARG A 130 23.30 20.98 -9.34
C ARG A 130 22.79 20.27 -8.08
N HIS A 131 23.40 20.56 -6.93
CA HIS A 131 23.05 19.90 -5.66
C HIS A 131 22.24 20.78 -4.69
N ILE A 132 21.91 22.04 -5.04
CA ILE A 132 21.22 22.93 -4.08
C ILE A 132 19.83 22.41 -3.70
N LEU A 133 19.21 21.65 -4.61
CA LEU A 133 17.87 21.12 -4.42
C LEU A 133 17.85 19.82 -3.62
N THR A 134 18.97 19.10 -3.55
CA THR A 134 19.08 17.85 -2.79
C THR A 134 18.62 17.98 -1.32
N PRO A 135 19.02 19.01 -0.54
CA PRO A 135 18.50 19.17 0.83
C PRO A 135 16.99 19.48 0.86
N ILE A 136 16.48 20.24 -0.10
CA ILE A 136 15.05 20.59 -0.18
C ILE A 136 14.21 19.36 -0.52
N THR A 137 14.63 18.57 -1.51
CA THR A 137 13.97 17.32 -1.88
C THR A 137 14.03 16.30 -0.75
N ASN A 138 15.17 16.15 -0.08
CA ASN A 138 15.29 15.24 1.06
C ASN A 138 14.33 15.59 2.21
N ILE A 139 14.20 16.88 2.55
CA ILE A 139 13.29 17.32 3.62
C ILE A 139 11.83 17.07 3.23
N LEU A 140 11.44 17.40 2.00
CA LEU A 140 10.07 17.22 1.55
C LEU A 140 9.69 15.73 1.42
N THR A 141 10.63 14.89 0.96
CA THR A 141 10.44 13.43 0.94
C THR A 141 10.25 12.90 2.35
N LYS A 142 11.12 13.30 3.29
CA LYS A 142 11.01 12.89 4.69
C LYS A 142 9.70 13.36 5.33
N TYR A 143 9.23 14.56 4.98
CA TYR A 143 7.94 15.06 5.44
C TYR A 143 6.78 14.21 4.93
N GLN A 144 6.79 13.79 3.66
CA GLN A 144 5.78 12.88 3.13
C GLN A 144 5.85 11.48 3.73
N GLU A 145 7.05 10.93 3.92
CA GLU A 145 7.23 9.65 4.63
C GLU A 145 6.59 9.70 6.02
N LEU A 146 6.80 10.78 6.77
CA LEU A 146 6.18 10.98 8.09
C LEU A 146 4.64 11.06 8.00
N LEU A 147 4.08 11.70 6.98
CA LEU A 147 2.62 11.74 6.78
C LEU A 147 2.05 10.36 6.44
N GLU A 148 2.74 9.58 5.60
CA GLU A 148 2.33 8.21 5.27
C GLU A 148 2.44 7.28 6.48
N GLU A 149 3.52 7.38 7.25
CA GLU A 149 3.70 6.65 8.51
C GLU A 149 2.60 7.00 9.50
N GLN A 150 2.26 8.27 9.64
CA GLN A 150 1.16 8.71 10.50
C GLN A 150 -0.18 8.11 10.04
N LYS A 151 -0.45 8.10 8.73
CA LYS A 151 -1.67 7.52 8.16
C LYS A 151 -1.73 6.00 8.37
N LYS A 152 -0.60 5.30 8.22
CA LYS A 152 -0.47 3.86 8.48
C LYS A 152 -0.66 3.56 9.97
N THR A 153 -0.01 4.32 10.83
CA THR A 153 -0.13 4.23 12.30
C THR A 153 -1.57 4.44 12.73
N ARG A 154 -2.26 5.44 12.16
CA ARG A 154 -3.69 5.68 12.45
C ARG A 154 -4.58 4.51 12.04
N LYS A 155 -4.32 3.88 10.88
CA LYS A 155 -5.03 2.66 10.47
C LYS A 155 -4.76 1.50 11.42
N GLN A 156 -3.50 1.29 11.81
CA GLN A 156 -3.13 0.24 12.75
C GLN A 156 -3.74 0.46 14.14
N ALA A 157 -3.75 1.71 14.62
CA ALA A 157 -4.39 2.09 15.87
C ALA A 157 -5.91 1.79 15.83
N ASN A 158 -6.59 2.13 14.74
CA ASN A 158 -8.02 1.80 14.59
C ASN A 158 -8.28 0.29 14.63
N ILE A 159 -7.42 -0.52 14.01
CA ILE A 159 -7.52 -1.98 14.08
C ILE A 159 -7.26 -2.47 15.51
N ALA A 160 -6.24 -1.95 16.18
CA ALA A 160 -5.93 -2.29 17.56
C ALA A 160 -7.09 -1.94 18.49
N TYR A 161 -7.70 -0.77 18.35
CA TYR A 161 -8.90 -0.38 19.11
C TYR A 161 -10.06 -1.36 18.92
N MET A 162 -10.29 -1.82 17.70
CA MET A 162 -11.31 -2.83 17.43
C MET A 162 -11.02 -4.13 18.20
N PHE A 163 -9.77 -4.61 18.17
CA PHE A 163 -9.38 -5.80 18.93
C PHE A 163 -9.48 -5.59 20.44
N THR A 164 -9.15 -4.40 20.96
CA THR A 164 -9.32 -4.07 22.38
C THR A 164 -10.79 -4.15 22.79
N ILE A 165 -11.70 -3.59 21.99
CA ILE A 165 -13.15 -3.65 22.26
C ILE A 165 -13.64 -5.09 22.26
N VAL A 166 -13.28 -5.89 21.24
CA VAL A 166 -13.66 -7.31 21.17
C VAL A 166 -13.11 -8.08 22.38
N SER A 167 -11.85 -7.87 22.72
CA SER A 167 -11.20 -8.51 23.87
C SER A 167 -11.88 -8.13 25.19
N PHE A 168 -12.30 -6.87 25.33
CA PHE A 168 -13.03 -6.40 26.51
C PHE A 168 -14.41 -7.08 26.63
N VAL A 169 -15.15 -7.21 25.52
CA VAL A 169 -16.45 -7.91 25.51
C VAL A 169 -16.28 -9.39 25.87
N VAL A 170 -15.33 -10.08 25.23
CA VAL A 170 -15.06 -11.50 25.53
C VAL A 170 -14.60 -11.69 26.97
N GLY A 171 -13.74 -10.81 27.48
CA GLY A 171 -13.31 -10.80 28.88
C GLY A 171 -14.48 -10.61 29.84
N SER A 172 -15.39 -9.68 29.54
CA SER A 172 -16.58 -9.41 30.36
C SER A 172 -17.55 -10.60 30.39
N VAL A 173 -17.80 -11.23 29.23
CA VAL A 173 -18.63 -12.45 29.15
C VAL A 173 -17.98 -13.61 29.90
N SER A 174 -16.67 -13.78 29.77
CA SER A 174 -15.92 -14.82 30.47
C SER A 174 -15.98 -14.62 32.00
N LEU A 175 -15.86 -13.36 32.45
CA LEU A 175 -16.01 -13.00 33.85
C LEU A 175 -17.42 -13.29 34.37
N TYR A 176 -18.46 -12.96 33.58
CA TYR A 176 -19.85 -13.28 33.93
C TYR A 176 -20.05 -14.78 34.14
N TYR A 177 -19.52 -15.61 33.25
CA TYR A 177 -19.59 -17.06 33.42
C TYR A 177 -18.76 -17.56 34.61
N ALA A 178 -17.61 -16.95 34.90
CA ALA A 178 -16.81 -17.31 36.06
C ALA A 178 -17.52 -17.01 37.39
N ILE A 179 -18.23 -15.88 37.46
CA ILE A 179 -19.00 -15.48 38.64
C ILE A 179 -20.32 -16.26 38.75
N SER A 180 -20.96 -16.56 37.62
CA SER A 180 -22.22 -17.31 37.57
C SER A 180 -22.01 -18.83 37.54
N ALA A 181 -20.76 -19.29 37.61
CA ALA A 181 -20.45 -20.71 37.66
C ALA A 181 -20.93 -21.29 39.01
N PRO A 182 -21.60 -22.45 39.02
CA PRO A 182 -22.11 -23.03 40.24
C PRO A 182 -20.97 -23.34 41.21
N THR A 183 -21.21 -23.03 42.48
CA THR A 183 -20.26 -23.29 43.56
C THR A 183 -20.15 -24.78 43.85
N ALA A 184 -19.05 -25.22 44.46
CA ALA A 184 -18.81 -26.65 44.75
C ALA A 184 -19.95 -27.30 45.58
N SER A 185 -20.59 -26.54 46.47
CA SER A 185 -21.74 -26.97 47.26
C SER A 185 -23.01 -27.13 46.41
N GLU A 186 -23.25 -26.24 45.44
CA GLU A 186 -24.41 -26.33 44.53
C GLU A 186 -24.26 -27.53 43.58
N ILE A 187 -23.04 -27.77 43.10
CA ILE A 187 -22.70 -28.95 42.28
C ILE A 187 -22.97 -30.25 43.06
N ALA A 188 -22.54 -30.33 44.32
CA ALA A 188 -22.76 -31.50 45.17
C ALA A 188 -24.25 -31.76 45.43
N THR A 189 -25.03 -30.70 45.64
CA THR A 189 -26.47 -30.79 45.90
C THR A 189 -27.25 -31.25 44.66
N GLN A 190 -26.89 -30.73 43.47
CA GLN A 190 -27.45 -31.19 42.20
C GLN A 190 -27.10 -32.64 41.90
N LEU A 191 -25.85 -33.06 42.12
CA LEU A 191 -25.41 -34.45 41.96
C LEU A 191 -26.20 -35.43 42.83
N GLN A 192 -26.46 -35.04 44.09
CA GLN A 192 -27.29 -35.85 45.00
C GLN A 192 -28.73 -35.97 44.54
N SER A 193 -29.30 -34.92 43.92
CA SER A 193 -30.66 -34.94 43.37
C SER A 193 -30.80 -35.77 42.10
N MET A 194 -29.72 -35.94 41.32
CA MET A 194 -29.71 -36.76 40.10
C MET A 194 -29.41 -38.24 40.35
N LEU A 195 -28.82 -38.58 41.51
CA LEU A 195 -28.50 -39.95 41.92
C LEU A 195 -29.60 -40.62 42.76
N LYS A 196 -30.69 -39.90 43.03
CA LYS A 196 -31.91 -40.39 43.67
C LYS A 196 -32.94 -40.76 42.63
#